data_AF-A0A6G8QBN0-F1
#
_entry.id   AF-A0A6G8QBN0-F1
#
_cell.length_a   1.000
_cell.length_b   1.000
_cell.length_c   1.000
_cell.angle_alpha   90.00
_cell.angle_beta   90.00
_cell.angle_gamma   90.00
#
_symmetry.space_group_name_H-M   'P 1'
#
loop_
_entity.id
_entity.type
_entity.pdbx_description
1 polymer ?
#
loop_
_entity_poly.entity_id
_entity_poly.type
_entity_poly.pdbx_seq_one_letter_code
_entity_poly.pdbx_strand_id
1 'polypeptide(L)'
;MRGPWARRAAETFAVLAIGDAVIELVSPREHSLLWEAGPEGSRRIARFFAENPNLMRLLGAGQLAFGLWLALRQYREGWPPTG
;
A
#
# COMPACT_ATOMS: atom_id res chain seq x y z
N MET A 1 19.01 -1.95 16.23
CA MET A 1 19.10 -0.47 16.18
C MET A 1 17.87 0.06 15.44
N ARG A 2 16.79 0.49 16.11
CA ARG A 2 15.65 1.15 15.44
C ARG A 2 15.69 2.64 15.82
N GLY A 3 16.44 3.43 15.05
CA GLY A 3 16.51 4.88 15.26
C GLY A 3 15.16 5.56 14.95
N PRO A 4 14.94 6.79 15.43
CA PRO A 4 13.70 7.54 15.21
C PRO A 4 13.33 7.66 13.72
N TRP A 5 14.33 7.73 12.85
CA TRP A 5 14.17 7.74 11.39
C TRP A 5 13.58 6.46 10.82
N ALA A 6 13.97 5.28 11.32
CA ALA A 6 13.42 4.00 10.85
C ALA A 6 11.94 3.86 11.21
N ARG A 7 11.54 4.39 12.38
CA ARG A 7 10.14 4.40 12.83
C ARG A 7 9.29 5.34 11.97
N ARG A 8 9.80 6.55 11.71
CA ARG A 8 9.17 7.52 10.80
C ARG A 8 9.01 6.94 9.39
N ALA A 9 10.04 6.30 8.85
CA ALA A 9 9.98 5.68 7.52
C ALA A 9 8.93 4.57 7.44
N ALA A 10 8.84 3.71 8.45
CA ALA A 10 7.83 2.65 8.49
C ALA A 10 6.40 3.19 8.71
N GLU A 11 6.23 4.30 9.43
CA GLU A 11 4.93 4.98 9.55
C GLU A 11 4.51 5.61 8.21
N THR A 12 5.42 6.31 7.53
CA THR A 12 5.19 6.81 6.17
C THR A 12 4.83 5.68 5.21
N PHE A 13 5.53 4.55 5.28
CA PHE A 13 5.24 3.39 4.44
C PHE A 13 3.84 2.82 4.71
N ALA A 14 3.43 2.74 5.98
CA ALA A 14 2.09 2.30 6.34
C ALA A 14 1.01 3.23 5.77
N VAL A 15 1.19 4.55 5.89
CA VAL A 15 0.26 5.55 5.34
C VAL A 15 0.14 5.42 3.81
N LEU A 16 1.27 5.33 3.11
CA LEU A 16 1.28 5.17 1.65
C LEU A 16 0.59 3.86 1.24
N ALA A 17 0.90 2.74 1.90
CA ALA A 17 0.30 1.44 1.61
C ALA A 17 -1.22 1.44 1.83
N ILE A 18 -1.71 2.10 2.89
CA ILE A 18 -3.15 2.22 3.16
C ILE A 18 -3.83 3.09 2.10
N GLY A 19 -3.21 4.22 1.71
CA GLY A 19 -3.76 5.09 0.68
C GLY A 19 -3.88 4.41 -0.68
N ASP A 20 -2.82 3.71 -1.10
CA ASP A 20 -2.75 2.95 -2.35
C ASP A 20 -3.82 1.83 -2.37
N ALA A 21 -3.90 1.07 -1.28
CA ALA A 21 -4.89 0.01 -1.10
C ALA A 21 -6.35 0.49 -1.24
N VAL A 22 -6.67 1.67 -0.70
CA VAL A 22 -8.01 2.25 -0.83
C VAL A 22 -8.30 2.60 -2.30
N ILE A 23 -7.32 3.12 -3.03
CA ILE A 23 -7.47 3.44 -4.45
C ILE A 23 -7.65 2.16 -5.27
N GLU A 24 -6.87 1.11 -5.00
CA GLU A 24 -7.03 -0.21 -5.63
C GLU A 24 -8.40 -0.84 -5.36
N LEU A 25 -8.99 -0.61 -4.18
CA LEU A 25 -10.31 -1.12 -3.83
C LEU A 25 -11.46 -0.35 -4.51
N VAL A 26 -11.39 0.98 -4.49
CA VAL A 26 -12.47 1.87 -4.96
C VAL A 26 -12.44 2.04 -6.48
N SER A 27 -11.26 2.22 -7.06
CA SER A 27 -11.06 2.58 -8.47
C SER A 27 -9.96 1.72 -9.13
N PRO A 28 -10.09 0.36 -9.08
CA PRO A 28 -9.04 -0.56 -9.54
C PRO A 28 -8.67 -0.36 -11.02
N ARG A 29 -9.67 -0.01 -11.84
CA ARG A 29 -9.52 0.09 -13.29
C ARG A 29 -8.89 1.42 -13.68
N GLU A 30 -9.41 2.56 -13.20
CA GLU A 30 -8.80 3.86 -13.51
C GLU A 30 -7.38 3.96 -12.95
N HIS A 31 -7.13 3.43 -11.76
CA HIS A 31 -5.79 3.39 -11.18
C HIS A 31 -4.81 2.62 -12.07
N SER A 32 -5.20 1.42 -12.53
CA SER A 32 -4.35 0.61 -13.41
C SER A 32 -4.10 1.30 -14.76
N LEU A 33 -5.13 1.92 -15.35
CA LEU A 33 -5.03 2.59 -16.66
C LEU A 33 -4.12 3.83 -16.65
N LEU A 34 -3.96 4.52 -15.50
CA LEU A 34 -3.00 5.63 -15.38
C LEU A 34 -1.54 5.18 -15.65
N TRP A 35 -1.22 3.94 -15.34
CA TRP A 35 0.09 3.35 -15.58
C TRP A 35 0.25 2.75 -16.99
N GLU A 36 -0.81 2.76 -17.80
CA GLU A 36 -0.78 2.33 -19.21
C GLU A 36 0.03 3.30 -20.11
N ALA A 37 0.48 4.44 -19.58
CA ALA A 37 1.36 5.37 -20.28
C ALA A 37 2.87 5.06 -20.10
N GLY A 38 3.25 4.22 -19.13
CA GLY A 38 4.65 3.94 -18.76
C GLY A 38 5.43 3.04 -19.73
N PRO A 39 6.66 2.61 -19.39
CA PRO A 39 7.46 1.64 -20.16
C PRO A 39 6.68 0.35 -20.47
N GLU A 40 7.00 -0.36 -21.56
CA GLU A 40 6.21 -1.51 -22.06
C GLU A 40 5.82 -2.54 -21.00
N GLY A 41 6.72 -2.86 -20.07
CA GLY A 41 6.45 -3.79 -18.96
C GLY A 41 5.34 -3.31 -18.03
N SER A 42 5.33 -2.01 -17.68
CA SER A 42 4.28 -1.42 -16.84
C SER A 42 2.92 -1.38 -17.54
N ARG A 43 2.89 -1.15 -18.86
CA ARG A 43 1.64 -1.19 -19.64
C ARG A 43 0.99 -2.56 -19.66
N ARG A 44 1.80 -3.61 -19.76
CA ARG A 44 1.30 -5.00 -19.77
C ARG A 44 0.68 -5.38 -18.43
N ILE A 45 1.33 -4.96 -17.34
CA ILE A 45 0.84 -5.17 -15.97
C ILE A 45 -0.45 -4.36 -15.73
N ALA A 46 -0.46 -3.09 -16.14
CA ALA A 46 -1.63 -2.22 -16.07
C ALA A 46 -2.86 -2.81 -16.80
N ARG A 47 -2.68 -3.31 -18.03
CA ARG A 47 -3.76 -3.96 -18.78
C ARG A 47 -4.27 -5.23 -18.10
N PHE A 48 -3.38 -6.09 -17.62
CA PHE A 48 -3.77 -7.30 -16.92
C PHE A 48 -4.64 -7.01 -15.69
N PHE A 49 -4.28 -6.01 -14.89
CA PHE A 49 -5.06 -5.60 -13.73
C PHE A 49 -6.34 -4.83 -14.09
N ALA A 50 -6.34 -4.04 -15.16
CA ALA A 50 -7.54 -3.41 -15.68
C ALA A 50 -8.56 -4.42 -16.21
N GLU A 51 -8.11 -5.56 -16.76
CA GLU A 51 -8.94 -6.69 -17.19
C GLU A 51 -9.42 -7.55 -16.01
N ASN A 52 -8.70 -7.55 -14.89
CA ASN A 52 -9.01 -8.34 -13.69
C ASN A 52 -9.17 -7.45 -12.43
N PRO A 53 -10.20 -6.59 -12.36
CA PRO A 53 -10.36 -5.64 -11.26
C PRO A 53 -10.54 -6.30 -9.90
N ASN A 54 -11.03 -7.55 -9.86
CA ASN A 54 -11.14 -8.32 -8.62
C ASN A 54 -9.79 -8.74 -8.05
N LEU A 55 -8.77 -8.98 -8.88
CA LEU A 55 -7.41 -9.24 -8.41
C LEU A 55 -6.81 -7.98 -7.77
N MET A 56 -7.05 -6.81 -8.38
CA MET A 56 -6.57 -5.55 -7.84
C MET A 56 -7.24 -5.21 -6.50
N ARG A 57 -8.54 -5.50 -6.36
CA ARG A 57 -9.23 -5.41 -5.06
C ARG A 57 -8.66 -6.37 -4.02
N LEU A 58 -8.26 -7.58 -4.42
CA LEU A 58 -7.64 -8.55 -3.51
C LEU A 58 -6.25 -8.07 -3.06
N LEU A 59 -5.47 -7.50 -3.98
CA LEU A 59 -4.19 -6.85 -3.68
C LEU A 59 -4.39 -5.70 -2.71
N GLY A 60 -5.35 -4.80 -2.98
CA GLY A 60 -5.67 -3.68 -2.12
C GLY A 60 -6.12 -4.15 -0.73
N ALA A 61 -6.96 -5.17 -0.64
CA ALA A 61 -7.34 -5.76 0.65
C ALA A 61 -6.12 -6.31 1.43
N GLY A 62 -5.20 -6.99 0.74
CA GLY A 62 -3.96 -7.49 1.33
C GLY A 62 -3.02 -6.36 1.78
N GLN A 63 -2.87 -5.32 0.97
CA GLN A 63 -2.02 -4.16 1.25
C GLN A 63 -2.59 -3.31 2.39
N LEU A 64 -3.92 -3.17 2.45
CA LEU A 64 -4.62 -2.55 3.57
C LEU A 64 -4.39 -3.32 4.88
N ALA A 65 -4.57 -4.64 4.85
CA ALA A 65 -4.33 -5.49 6.02
C ALA A 65 -2.86 -5.40 6.48
N PHE A 66 -1.91 -5.38 5.54
CA PHE A 66 -0.49 -5.24 5.84
C PHE A 66 -0.16 -3.86 6.43
N GLY A 67 -0.65 -2.77 5.83
CA GLY A 67 -0.44 -1.41 6.31
C GLY A 67 -1.01 -1.20 7.71
N LEU A 68 -2.23 -1.69 7.96
CA LEU A 68 -2.85 -1.69 9.29
C LEU A 68 -2.04 -2.51 10.30
N TRP A 69 -1.61 -3.71 9.92
CA TRP A 69 -0.76 -4.54 10.78
C TRP A 69 0.55 -3.84 11.14
N LEU A 70 1.22 -3.19 10.18
CA LEU A 70 2.46 -2.47 10.40
C LEU A 70 2.24 -1.27 11.33
N ALA A 71 1.20 -0.48 11.11
CA ALA A 71 0.85 0.66 11.97
C ALA A 71 0.52 0.21 13.40
N LEU A 72 -0.34 -0.80 13.56
CA LEU A 72 -0.69 -1.36 14.87
C LEU A 72 0.52 -1.95 15.60
N ARG A 73 1.43 -2.60 14.88
CA ARG A 73 2.69 -3.09 15.43
C ARG A 73 3.56 -1.93 15.93
N GLN A 74 3.66 -0.83 15.19
CA GLN A 74 4.41 0.36 15.64
C GLN A 74 3.78 1.05 16.85
N TYR A 75 2.46 1.09 16.96
CA TYR A 75 1.76 1.67 18.10
C TYR A 75 1.88 0.79 19.35
N ARG A 76 1.82 -0.54 19.19
CA ARG A 76 2.09 -1.51 20.27
C ARG A 76 3.53 -1.47 20.75
N GLU A 77 4.49 -1.15 19.88
CA GLU A 77 5.90 -0.96 20.24
C GLU A 77 6.16 0.41 20.93
N GLY A 78 5.13 1.21 21.21
CA GLY A 78 5.10 2.11 22.37
C GLY A 78 5.14 3.61 22.06
N TRP A 79 4.09 4.30 22.50
CA TRP A 79 4.13 5.66 23.05
C TRP A 79 3.29 5.65 24.35
N PRO A 80 3.81 6.12 25.51
CA PRO A 80 5.11 6.75 25.77
C PRO A 80 6.23 5.74 26.11
N PRO A 81 7.52 6.15 26.12
CA PRO A 81 8.60 5.34 26.67
C PRO A 81 8.38 5.13 28.17
N THR A 82 8.27 3.88 28.61
CA THR A 82 8.43 3.55 30.03
C THR A 82 9.92 3.46 30.33
N GLY A 83 10.44 4.40 31.11
CA GLY A 83 11.81 4.42 31.64
C GLY A 83 12.70 5.49 31.02
#